data_AF-A0A6J2WA36-F1
#
_entry.id   AF-A0A6J2WA36-F1
#
_cell.length_a   1.000
_cell.length_b   1.000
_cell.length_c   1.000
_cell.angle_alpha   90.00
_cell.angle_beta   90.00
_cell.angle_gamma   90.00
#
_symmetry.space_group_name_H-M   'P 1'
#
loop_
_entity.id
_entity.type
_entity.pdbx_description
1 polymer ?
#
loop_
_entity_poly.entity_id
_entity_poly.type
_entity_poly.pdbx_seq_one_letter_code
_entity_poly.pdbx_strand_id
1 'polypeptide(L)'
;MLQFRCSTVLKELFQASLKRPLTGISRNKTSSPNPYCFSSAYPDVKVVSTLKTFNAGGRRPLLQCSPWIRSLCTKTEGAIETTEQVKKDETIKDSTERRKAGILPSLEDLLFYTIADGQETIPAHKFITALKATGLRTGDPRLKECMDMLKVTLKTTSDGVTLDRHLFKKCVQSNIVLLTQAFRKKFVIPDFLSFASHIDELYENGKNLSGGQVKVADYIPQLAKFSPDLWGVALCTVDGQRHTVGDTKVPFCLQSCVKPLKYAIAVHDHGTEYVHRFIGKEPSGLRFNKLFLDEDDKPHNPMVNAGAIVCTSLIKQGASNAEKFDYVMNFLNKMAGNEYVGFSNATFQSERESGDRNFAIGYYLKEKKCFPEGTDMTSILDFYFQLCSIEVTCESASVMAATLANGGFCPITGERVLSPEAVRDTLSLMHSCGMYDFSGQFAFHVGLPAKSGVSGGILLVVPNVMGIMCWSPPLDKLGNSVRGIQFCTDLVSLFNFHNYDNLRHFAKKHDPRREGGDQRQHTFGPMDYESLQQELALKDTLWKKVSPMESQEDSSTTVVYRMESVGEHN
;
A
#
# COMPACT_ATOMS: atom_id res chain seq x y z
N MET A 1 7.67 -53.42 23.94
CA MET A 1 6.54 -54.18 23.37
C MET A 1 5.81 -53.26 22.40
N LEU A 2 5.62 -53.73 21.15
CA LEU A 2 4.56 -53.42 20.15
C LEU A 2 4.17 -51.95 19.90
N GLN A 3 3.91 -51.45 18.69
CA GLN A 3 4.10 -51.84 17.29
C GLN A 3 3.56 -50.63 16.50
N PHE A 4 4.23 -50.14 15.45
CA PHE A 4 3.55 -49.39 14.40
C PHE A 4 4.04 -49.88 13.04
N ARG A 5 3.10 -50.42 12.26
CA ARG A 5 3.28 -50.95 10.91
C ARG A 5 3.46 -49.78 9.94
N CYS A 6 4.49 -49.84 9.09
CA CYS A 6 4.61 -49.00 7.91
C CYS A 6 4.70 -49.88 6.66
N SER A 7 3.98 -49.46 5.62
CA SER A 7 3.61 -50.18 4.40
C SER A 7 4.79 -50.48 3.47
N THR A 8 4.66 -51.58 2.73
CA THR A 8 5.67 -52.40 2.06
C THR A 8 6.00 -51.99 0.61
N VAL A 9 6.03 -50.69 0.26
CA VAL A 9 6.15 -50.28 -1.16
C VAL A 9 7.33 -49.34 -1.48
N LEU A 10 8.13 -48.92 -0.51
CA LEU A 10 9.24 -47.96 -0.75
C LEU A 10 10.65 -48.52 -0.53
N LYS A 11 10.80 -49.84 -0.38
CA LYS A 11 12.09 -50.52 -0.14
C LYS A 11 12.77 -51.14 -1.36
N GLU A 12 12.14 -51.16 -2.54
CA GLU A 12 12.72 -51.85 -3.71
C GLU A 12 13.57 -50.97 -4.66
N LEU A 13 13.69 -49.66 -4.42
CA LEU A 13 14.50 -48.80 -5.31
C LEU A 13 15.92 -48.49 -4.81
N PHE A 14 16.30 -48.97 -3.62
CA PHE A 14 17.60 -48.68 -3.02
C PHE A 14 18.29 -49.92 -2.45
N GLN A 15 18.49 -50.98 -3.25
CA GLN A 15 19.56 -51.96 -2.97
C GLN A 15 19.80 -52.94 -4.14
N ALA A 16 20.57 -52.50 -5.14
CA ALA A 16 21.39 -53.41 -5.93
C ALA A 16 22.72 -52.72 -6.27
N SER A 17 23.75 -53.18 -5.58
CA SER A 17 25.18 -52.93 -5.83
C SER A 17 25.69 -54.02 -6.82
N LEU A 18 26.84 -54.04 -7.50
CA LEU A 18 28.13 -53.36 -7.47
C LEU A 18 29.01 -54.03 -8.58
N LYS A 19 30.07 -53.35 -9.08
CA LYS A 19 31.30 -53.87 -9.77
C LYS A 19 31.19 -54.17 -11.29
N ARG A 20 32.15 -53.92 -12.19
CA ARG A 20 33.53 -53.33 -12.33
C ARG A 20 33.91 -53.56 -13.84
N PRO A 21 35.10 -53.22 -14.41
CA PRO A 21 36.09 -52.16 -14.13
C PRO A 21 36.58 -51.41 -15.40
N LEU A 22 37.38 -50.36 -15.18
CA LEU A 22 38.23 -49.65 -16.15
C LEU A 22 39.57 -50.38 -16.36
N THR A 23 40.04 -50.44 -17.60
CA THR A 23 41.45 -50.57 -17.99
C THR A 23 41.74 -49.63 -19.16
N GLY A 24 42.86 -48.90 -19.09
CA GLY A 24 43.29 -47.95 -20.12
C GLY A 24 44.43 -48.49 -20.98
N ILE A 25 44.59 -47.96 -22.20
CA ILE A 25 45.80 -48.07 -23.04
C ILE A 25 46.06 -46.73 -23.77
N SER A 26 47.28 -46.23 -23.54
CA SER A 26 48.24 -45.41 -24.30
C SER A 26 47.88 -44.51 -25.50
N ARG A 27 48.56 -43.35 -25.46
CA ARG A 27 48.96 -42.37 -26.49
C ARG A 27 49.29 -42.93 -27.89
N ASN A 28 48.97 -42.14 -28.92
CA ASN A 28 49.89 -41.79 -30.00
C ASN A 28 49.68 -40.35 -30.50
N LYS A 29 50.77 -39.59 -30.57
CA LYS A 29 50.92 -38.31 -31.28
C LYS A 29 51.16 -38.60 -32.77
N THR A 30 50.65 -37.77 -33.69
CA THR A 30 51.42 -37.17 -34.81
C THR A 30 50.55 -36.23 -35.68
N SER A 31 51.21 -35.16 -36.15
CA SER A 31 50.97 -34.29 -37.32
C SER A 31 49.73 -33.37 -37.39
N SER A 32 50.00 -32.07 -37.22
CA SER A 32 49.40 -30.92 -37.92
C SER A 32 50.05 -30.74 -39.32
N PRO A 33 49.78 -29.66 -40.10
CA PRO A 33 48.55 -28.90 -40.38
C PRO A 33 48.30 -28.76 -41.91
N ASN A 34 47.12 -28.26 -42.33
CA ASN A 34 47.11 -27.36 -43.51
C ASN A 34 45.89 -26.39 -43.51
N PRO A 35 46.09 -25.14 -43.97
CA PRO A 35 45.11 -24.06 -43.91
C PRO A 35 44.41 -23.84 -45.27
N TYR A 36 43.27 -23.14 -45.25
CA TYR A 36 42.78 -22.43 -46.43
C TYR A 36 42.56 -20.96 -46.12
N CYS A 37 43.41 -20.14 -46.76
CA CYS A 37 43.21 -18.71 -46.99
C CYS A 37 42.14 -18.48 -48.05
N PHE A 38 41.41 -17.37 -47.94
CA PHE A 38 41.09 -16.54 -49.10
C PHE A 38 41.37 -15.07 -48.75
N SER A 39 42.07 -14.40 -49.67
CA SER A 39 42.58 -13.04 -49.58
C SER A 39 41.71 -12.10 -50.41
N SER A 40 41.48 -10.91 -49.85
CA SER A 40 41.43 -9.56 -50.45
C SER A 40 40.88 -9.30 -51.87
N ALA A 41 39.96 -8.35 -51.99
CA ALA A 41 40.09 -7.18 -52.89
C ALA A 41 39.02 -6.09 -52.58
N TYR A 42 39.51 -4.88 -52.31
CA TYR A 42 38.80 -3.58 -52.44
C TYR A 42 38.92 -3.13 -53.93
N PRO A 43 38.05 -2.24 -54.46
CA PRO A 43 38.24 -0.79 -54.25
C PRO A 43 36.98 0.09 -54.16
N ASP A 44 37.25 1.29 -53.66
CA ASP A 44 36.52 2.55 -53.62
C ASP A 44 35.37 2.81 -54.62
N VAL A 45 34.28 3.39 -54.10
CA VAL A 45 33.60 4.54 -54.75
C VAL A 45 33.20 5.57 -53.69
N LYS A 46 33.88 6.72 -53.72
CA LYS A 46 33.42 8.00 -53.16
C LYS A 46 32.37 8.60 -54.09
N VAL A 47 31.25 9.07 -53.53
CA VAL A 47 30.48 10.16 -54.12
C VAL A 47 30.27 11.24 -53.06
N VAL A 48 30.69 12.44 -53.42
CA VAL A 48 30.63 13.71 -52.68
C VAL A 48 29.44 14.53 -53.19
N SER A 49 29.00 15.49 -52.37
CA SER A 49 28.21 16.70 -52.67
C SER A 49 26.68 16.56 -52.42
N THR A 50 25.95 17.52 -51.87
CA THR A 50 26.21 18.95 -51.63
C THR A 50 25.27 19.49 -50.55
N LEU A 51 25.76 20.43 -49.75
CA LEU A 51 24.99 21.38 -48.94
C LEU A 51 24.05 22.21 -49.84
N LYS A 52 22.80 22.47 -49.43
CA LYS A 52 22.10 23.74 -49.71
C LYS A 52 21.18 24.13 -48.56
N THR A 53 21.63 25.17 -47.86
CA THR A 53 20.85 26.11 -47.05
C THR A 53 19.87 26.90 -47.92
N PHE A 54 18.67 27.15 -47.41
CA PHE A 54 17.87 28.32 -47.78
C PHE A 54 17.28 28.94 -46.51
N ASN A 55 17.77 30.14 -46.21
CA ASN A 55 17.11 31.15 -45.39
C ASN A 55 16.27 32.03 -46.32
N ALA A 56 15.05 32.43 -45.93
CA ALA A 56 14.61 33.84 -45.88
C ALA A 56 13.07 34.00 -45.81
N GLY A 57 12.63 34.82 -44.83
CA GLY A 57 11.40 35.62 -44.83
C GLY A 57 10.14 34.94 -44.28
N GLY A 58 9.37 35.46 -43.32
CA GLY A 58 9.35 36.74 -42.60
C GLY A 58 7.93 36.95 -42.04
N ARG A 59 7.81 37.23 -40.72
CA ARG A 59 6.81 38.04 -39.95
C ARG A 59 5.38 38.17 -40.54
N ARG A 60 4.23 38.03 -39.84
CA ARG A 60 3.83 38.25 -38.42
C ARG A 60 2.29 37.95 -38.26
N PRO A 61 1.66 38.17 -37.09
CA PRO A 61 1.03 37.19 -36.19
C PRO A 61 -0.50 37.01 -36.35
N LEU A 62 -1.11 36.00 -35.70
CA LEU A 62 -2.50 36.06 -35.20
C LEU A 62 -2.77 34.99 -34.10
N LEU A 63 -3.19 35.50 -32.93
CA LEU A 63 -4.11 34.95 -31.93
C LEU A 63 -3.78 33.69 -31.10
N GLN A 64 -3.72 33.95 -29.79
CA GLN A 64 -3.82 33.01 -28.66
C GLN A 64 -5.10 32.17 -28.72
N CYS A 65 -5.01 30.90 -28.31
CA CYS A 65 -6.16 30.06 -27.97
C CYS A 65 -5.96 29.53 -26.55
N SER A 66 -6.86 29.91 -25.64
CA SER A 66 -6.93 29.48 -24.25
C SER A 66 -8.07 28.45 -24.06
N PRO A 67 -8.09 27.69 -22.94
CA PRO A 67 -8.76 26.39 -22.87
C PRO A 67 -10.26 26.45 -22.60
N TRP A 68 -10.95 25.40 -23.05
CA TRP A 68 -12.38 25.15 -22.90
C TRP A 68 -12.85 25.12 -21.44
N ILE A 69 -13.79 26.00 -21.11
CA ILE A 69 -14.64 25.93 -19.91
C ILE A 69 -16.04 25.49 -20.37
N ARG A 70 -16.53 24.35 -19.87
CA ARG A 70 -17.95 23.97 -20.01
C ARG A 70 -18.75 24.59 -18.86
N SER A 71 -19.59 25.57 -19.19
CA SER A 71 -20.69 26.07 -18.35
C SER A 71 -22.01 25.60 -18.96
N LEU A 72 -22.92 25.07 -18.14
CA LEU A 72 -24.27 24.70 -18.56
C LEU A 72 -25.30 25.49 -17.73
N CYS A 73 -26.08 26.24 -18.50
CA CYS A 73 -27.14 27.20 -18.23
C CYS A 73 -28.17 26.84 -17.15
N THR A 74 -28.50 27.85 -16.33
CA THR A 74 -29.83 28.05 -15.73
C THR A 74 -30.64 29.00 -16.61
N LYS A 75 -31.91 28.66 -16.91
CA LYS A 75 -32.87 29.57 -17.56
C LYS A 75 -33.72 30.26 -16.49
N THR A 76 -33.87 31.58 -16.62
CA THR A 76 -34.86 32.41 -15.90
C THR A 76 -35.61 33.26 -16.92
N GLU A 77 -36.92 33.07 -16.99
CA GLU A 77 -37.94 33.98 -17.57
C GLU A 77 -39.10 33.95 -16.55
N GLY A 78 -39.79 35.03 -16.20
CA GLY A 78 -39.77 36.41 -16.66
C GLY A 78 -40.42 37.33 -15.63
N ALA A 79 -40.19 38.63 -15.78
CA ALA A 79 -40.69 39.71 -14.95
C ALA A 79 -42.09 40.17 -15.41
N ILE A 80 -42.93 40.59 -14.45
CA ILE A 80 -44.00 41.57 -14.66
C ILE A 80 -44.00 42.52 -13.45
N GLU A 81 -43.78 43.80 -13.72
CA GLU A 81 -43.99 44.91 -12.79
C GLU A 81 -45.47 45.29 -12.71
N THR A 82 -45.94 45.69 -11.54
CA THR A 82 -46.97 46.73 -11.39
C THR A 82 -46.77 47.51 -10.09
N THR A 83 -46.63 48.82 -10.26
CA THR A 83 -46.73 49.91 -9.28
C THR A 83 -48.08 49.95 -8.56
N GLU A 84 -48.09 50.25 -7.25
CA GLU A 84 -48.76 51.42 -6.62
C GLU A 84 -49.17 51.22 -5.15
N GLN A 85 -48.89 52.29 -4.39
CA GLN A 85 -49.62 52.87 -3.25
C GLN A 85 -49.62 52.23 -1.84
N VAL A 86 -49.14 53.08 -0.91
CA VAL A 86 -49.27 53.02 0.54
C VAL A 86 -50.60 53.64 0.97
N LYS A 87 -51.38 52.96 1.84
CA LYS A 87 -52.18 53.59 2.91
C LYS A 87 -52.78 52.57 3.91
N LYS A 88 -52.39 52.78 5.17
CA LYS A 88 -53.12 52.73 6.47
C LYS A 88 -54.00 51.55 6.91
N ASP A 89 -53.70 51.15 8.15
CA ASP A 89 -54.55 50.70 9.27
C ASP A 89 -55.57 49.58 9.01
N GLU A 90 -55.35 48.41 9.64
CA GLU A 90 -56.24 47.94 10.70
C GLU A 90 -55.69 46.69 11.42
N THR A 91 -55.88 46.69 12.73
CA THR A 91 -55.57 45.65 13.71
C THR A 91 -56.43 44.41 13.47
N ILE A 92 -55.83 43.30 13.04
CA ILE A 92 -56.41 41.96 13.18
C ILE A 92 -55.39 41.09 13.90
N LYS A 93 -55.73 40.73 15.14
CA LYS A 93 -55.14 39.58 15.84
C LYS A 93 -55.50 38.35 15.03
N ASP A 94 -54.54 37.79 14.32
CA ASP A 94 -54.65 36.42 13.85
C ASP A 94 -53.47 35.60 14.37
N SER A 95 -53.84 34.63 15.19
CA SER A 95 -53.01 33.56 15.71
C SER A 95 -52.52 32.71 14.54
N THR A 96 -51.32 33.01 14.04
CA THR A 96 -50.59 32.06 13.22
C THR A 96 -49.30 31.72 13.93
N GLU A 97 -49.32 30.56 14.59
CA GLU A 97 -48.12 29.74 14.73
C GLU A 97 -47.43 29.71 13.36
N ARG A 98 -46.36 30.51 13.22
CA ARG A 98 -45.39 30.29 12.14
C ARG A 98 -44.79 28.93 12.41
N ARG A 99 -45.41 27.88 11.86
CA ARG A 99 -44.74 26.62 11.55
C ARG A 99 -43.49 27.03 10.77
N LYS A 100 -42.34 27.07 11.45
CA LYS A 100 -41.05 27.27 10.80
C LYS A 100 -41.00 26.23 9.69
N ALA A 101 -41.00 26.69 8.44
CA ALA A 101 -40.75 25.84 7.28
C ALA A 101 -39.55 24.96 7.64
N GLY A 102 -39.73 23.65 7.58
CA GLY A 102 -38.78 22.66 8.09
C GLY A 102 -37.41 22.88 7.45
N ILE A 103 -36.55 23.61 8.14
CA ILE A 103 -35.14 23.73 7.78
C ILE A 103 -34.59 22.33 7.98
N LEU A 104 -34.25 21.66 6.87
CA LEU A 104 -33.52 20.39 6.90
C LEU A 104 -32.34 20.57 7.88
N PRO A 105 -32.22 19.72 8.90
CA PRO A 105 -31.18 19.88 9.90
C PRO A 105 -29.80 19.83 9.20
N SER A 106 -28.89 20.71 9.63
CA SER A 106 -27.55 20.79 9.02
C SER A 106 -26.75 19.52 9.31
N LEU A 107 -25.72 19.20 8.52
CA LEU A 107 -24.92 17.99 8.73
C LEU A 107 -24.33 17.94 10.15
N GLU A 108 -23.96 19.10 10.69
CA GLU A 108 -23.48 19.26 12.06
C GLU A 108 -24.58 18.94 13.08
N ASP A 109 -25.82 19.34 12.82
CA ASP A 109 -26.97 19.01 13.68
C ASP A 109 -27.27 17.50 13.65
N LEU A 110 -27.25 16.87 12.48
CA LEU A 110 -27.43 15.41 12.38
C LEU A 110 -26.35 14.67 13.17
N LEU A 111 -25.09 15.10 13.03
CA LEU A 111 -23.98 14.51 13.76
C LEU A 111 -24.14 14.70 15.27
N PHE A 112 -24.56 15.88 15.72
CA PHE A 112 -24.88 16.14 17.13
C PHE A 112 -25.91 15.13 17.65
N TYR A 113 -27.05 14.99 16.98
CA TYR A 113 -28.10 14.07 17.41
C TYR A 113 -27.66 12.60 17.41
N THR A 114 -26.77 12.23 16.48
CA THR A 114 -26.19 10.88 16.41
C THR A 114 -25.33 10.54 17.63
N ILE A 115 -24.67 11.53 18.23
CA ILE A 115 -23.75 11.32 19.36
C ILE A 115 -24.44 11.60 20.70
N ALA A 116 -25.41 12.52 20.71
CA ALA A 116 -26.15 12.91 21.90
C ALA A 116 -27.10 11.80 22.41
N ASP A 117 -27.51 10.85 21.55
CA ASP A 117 -28.47 9.78 21.89
C ASP A 117 -29.74 10.32 22.57
N GLY A 118 -30.26 11.44 22.05
CA GLY A 118 -31.46 12.11 22.59
C GLY A 118 -31.22 13.06 23.77
N GLN A 119 -29.98 13.26 24.23
CA GLN A 119 -29.64 14.26 25.25
C GLN A 119 -29.51 15.67 24.65
N GLU A 120 -29.71 16.70 25.48
CA GLU A 120 -29.60 18.11 25.06
C GLU A 120 -28.16 18.60 24.93
N THR A 121 -27.21 17.92 25.58
CA THR A 121 -25.78 18.25 25.57
C THR A 121 -24.94 16.99 25.40
N ILE A 122 -23.73 17.15 24.87
CA ILE A 122 -22.76 16.05 24.69
C ILE A 122 -21.57 16.31 25.61
N PRO A 123 -21.23 15.38 26.53
CA PRO A 123 -19.96 15.45 27.23
C PRO A 123 -18.79 15.31 26.24
N ALA A 124 -17.80 16.20 26.31
CA ALA A 124 -16.68 16.20 25.37
C ALA A 124 -15.88 14.88 25.36
N HIS A 125 -15.78 14.21 26.52
CA HIS A 125 -15.16 12.89 26.60
C HIS A 125 -15.93 11.83 25.80
N LYS A 126 -17.27 11.90 25.74
CA LYS A 126 -18.10 10.98 24.94
C LYS A 126 -17.82 11.18 23.46
N PHE A 127 -17.73 12.44 23.00
CA PHE A 127 -17.35 12.76 21.62
C PHE A 127 -15.95 12.24 21.27
N ILE A 128 -14.94 12.49 22.12
CA ILE A 128 -13.56 12.04 21.89
C ILE A 128 -13.47 10.50 21.87
N THR A 129 -14.17 9.81 22.77
CA THR A 129 -14.21 8.35 22.81
C THR A 129 -14.88 7.79 21.56
N ALA A 130 -16.00 8.36 21.13
CA ALA A 130 -16.69 7.93 19.91
C ALA A 130 -15.85 8.20 18.66
N LEU A 131 -15.13 9.32 18.61
CA LEU A 131 -14.17 9.62 17.54
C LEU A 131 -13.03 8.59 17.51
N LYS A 132 -12.44 8.25 18.65
CA LYS A 132 -11.38 7.22 18.73
C LYS A 132 -11.90 5.84 18.30
N ALA A 133 -13.16 5.52 18.57
CA ALA A 133 -13.79 4.27 18.13
C ALA A 133 -13.86 4.15 16.59
N THR A 134 -13.86 5.27 15.86
CA THR A 134 -13.75 5.25 14.38
C THR A 134 -12.35 4.88 13.89
N GLY A 135 -11.35 4.84 14.77
CA GLY A 135 -9.94 4.62 14.44
C GLY A 135 -9.14 5.89 14.19
N LEU A 136 -9.79 7.06 14.11
CA LEU A 136 -9.09 8.35 14.03
C LEU A 136 -8.41 8.68 15.36
N ARG A 137 -7.23 9.30 15.29
CA ARG A 137 -6.50 9.81 16.46
C ARG A 137 -6.81 11.29 16.66
N THR A 138 -6.81 11.74 17.91
CA THR A 138 -6.99 13.17 18.25
C THR A 138 -5.84 14.06 17.77
N GLY A 139 -4.69 13.47 17.43
CA GLY A 139 -3.55 14.16 16.84
C GLY A 139 -3.56 14.19 15.31
N ASP A 140 -4.65 13.76 14.65
CA ASP A 140 -4.78 13.83 13.19
C ASP A 140 -4.70 15.29 12.72
N PRO A 141 -3.76 15.65 11.83
CA PRO A 141 -3.64 17.02 11.30
C PRO A 141 -4.93 17.57 10.69
N ARG A 142 -5.78 16.71 10.09
CA ARG A 142 -7.07 17.11 9.49
C ARG A 142 -8.15 17.39 10.52
N LEU A 143 -7.91 17.15 11.80
CA LEU A 143 -8.82 17.44 12.92
C LEU A 143 -8.33 18.57 13.81
N LYS A 144 -7.22 19.24 13.43
CA LYS A 144 -6.56 20.25 14.27
C LYS A 144 -7.51 21.38 14.66
N GLU A 145 -8.24 21.96 13.69
CA GLU A 145 -9.16 23.07 13.94
C GLU A 145 -10.28 22.66 14.90
N CYS A 146 -10.87 21.48 14.70
CA CYS A 146 -11.88 20.91 15.60
C CYS A 146 -11.35 20.74 17.02
N MET A 147 -10.14 20.17 17.17
CA MET A 147 -9.55 19.91 18.48
C MET A 147 -9.13 21.20 19.20
N ASP A 148 -8.62 22.19 18.47
CA ASP A 148 -8.25 23.47 19.04
C ASP A 148 -9.48 24.29 19.44
N MET A 149 -10.53 24.29 18.60
CA MET A 149 -11.81 24.93 18.94
C MET A 149 -12.49 24.25 20.13
N LEU A 150 -12.40 22.92 20.22
CA LEU A 150 -12.90 22.17 21.36
C LEU A 150 -12.18 22.58 22.66
N LYS A 151 -10.85 22.68 22.65
CA LYS A 151 -10.07 23.15 23.81
C LYS A 151 -10.42 24.57 24.21
N VAL A 152 -10.59 25.48 23.25
CA VAL A 152 -10.98 26.88 23.52
C VAL A 152 -12.38 26.93 24.13
N THR A 153 -13.32 26.20 23.56
CA THR A 153 -14.72 26.17 24.01
C THR A 153 -14.84 25.62 25.42
N LEU A 154 -14.17 24.50 25.73
CA LEU A 154 -14.19 23.90 27.07
C LEU A 154 -13.56 24.77 28.16
N LYS A 155 -12.69 25.74 27.79
CA LYS A 155 -12.17 26.73 28.77
C LYS A 155 -13.16 27.85 29.05
N THR A 156 -14.11 28.09 28.15
CA THR A 156 -15.08 29.20 28.26
C THR A 156 -16.43 28.79 28.83
N THR A 157 -16.77 27.49 28.79
CA THR A 157 -18.04 26.98 29.35
C THR A 157 -17.98 26.89 30.87
N SER A 158 -19.10 27.16 31.55
CA SER A 158 -19.20 27.19 33.02
C SER A 158 -18.92 25.85 33.71
N ASP A 159 -19.22 24.73 33.05
CA ASP A 159 -19.00 23.38 33.54
C ASP A 159 -17.70 22.75 32.98
N GLY A 160 -17.11 23.36 31.94
CA GLY A 160 -15.88 22.94 31.28
C GLY A 160 -15.89 21.54 30.65
N VAL A 161 -17.05 20.89 30.54
CA VAL A 161 -17.16 19.45 30.20
C VAL A 161 -18.17 19.18 29.10
N THR A 162 -19.30 19.90 29.05
CA THR A 162 -20.37 19.63 28.08
C THR A 162 -20.39 20.62 26.92
N LEU A 163 -20.97 20.15 25.81
CA LEU A 163 -21.18 20.92 24.59
C LEU A 163 -22.68 20.91 24.27
N ASP A 164 -23.28 22.09 24.21
CA ASP A 164 -24.59 22.23 23.60
C ASP A 164 -24.49 22.12 22.06
N ARG A 165 -25.64 22.08 21.38
CA ARG A 165 -25.73 21.96 19.93
C ARG A 165 -24.97 23.06 19.18
N HIS A 166 -25.00 24.30 19.67
CA HIS A 166 -24.38 25.44 18.99
C HIS A 166 -22.85 25.42 19.17
N LEU A 167 -22.38 25.14 20.37
CA LEU A 167 -20.96 24.96 20.70
C LEU A 167 -20.37 23.78 19.95
N PHE A 168 -21.09 22.66 19.88
CA PHE A 168 -20.68 21.50 19.09
C PHE A 168 -20.51 21.86 17.61
N LYS A 169 -21.52 22.51 17.01
CA LYS A 169 -21.47 22.96 15.63
C LYS A 169 -20.26 23.87 15.36
N LYS A 170 -19.98 24.82 16.26
CA LYS A 170 -18.81 25.70 16.16
C LYS A 170 -17.49 24.93 16.18
N CYS A 171 -17.41 23.83 16.93
CA CYS A 171 -16.23 22.98 16.97
C CYS A 171 -16.05 22.16 15.69
N VAL A 172 -17.10 21.53 15.18
CA VAL A 172 -16.98 20.54 14.09
C VAL A 172 -17.06 21.12 12.68
N GLN A 173 -17.56 22.35 12.51
CA GLN A 173 -17.86 22.94 11.19
C GLN A 173 -16.70 22.88 10.18
N SER A 174 -15.46 23.10 10.62
CA SER A 174 -14.28 23.11 9.72
C SER A 174 -13.90 21.72 9.22
N ASN A 175 -14.26 20.66 9.96
CA ASN A 175 -13.84 19.29 9.69
C ASN A 175 -15.05 18.35 9.51
N ILE A 176 -16.25 18.91 9.26
CA ILE A 176 -17.51 18.18 9.26
C ILE A 176 -17.57 17.08 8.20
N VAL A 177 -16.93 17.25 7.05
CA VAL A 177 -16.92 16.24 5.98
C VAL A 177 -16.23 14.96 6.44
N LEU A 178 -15.03 15.07 7.03
CA LEU A 178 -14.27 13.94 7.56
C LEU A 178 -15.01 13.27 8.73
N LEU A 179 -15.53 14.08 9.66
CA LEU A 179 -16.29 13.57 10.81
C LEU A 179 -17.56 12.85 10.34
N THR A 180 -18.27 13.39 9.36
CA THR A 180 -19.47 12.75 8.79
C THR A 180 -19.13 11.40 8.18
N GLN A 181 -18.01 11.28 7.46
CA GLN A 181 -17.54 10.00 6.92
C GLN A 181 -17.21 9.00 8.04
N ALA A 182 -16.51 9.45 9.07
CA ALA A 182 -16.11 8.63 10.21
C ALA A 182 -17.32 8.05 10.96
N PHE A 183 -18.26 8.92 11.36
CA PHE A 183 -19.42 8.53 12.16
C PHE A 183 -20.50 7.80 11.36
N ARG A 184 -20.56 7.97 10.04
CA ARG A 184 -21.46 7.20 9.15
C ARG A 184 -20.85 5.90 8.63
N LYS A 185 -19.73 5.46 9.22
CA LYS A 185 -19.02 4.23 8.84
C LYS A 185 -18.68 4.17 7.34
N LYS A 186 -18.32 5.32 6.76
CA LYS A 186 -17.94 5.44 5.33
C LYS A 186 -16.46 5.25 5.07
N PHE A 187 -15.67 5.00 6.11
CA PHE A 187 -14.28 4.60 5.94
C PHE A 187 -14.16 3.19 5.36
N VAL A 188 -13.02 2.95 4.75
CA VAL A 188 -12.63 1.70 4.10
C VAL A 188 -12.68 0.52 5.05
N ILE A 189 -12.53 0.75 6.36
CA ILE A 189 -12.83 -0.24 7.40
C ILE A 189 -13.91 0.34 8.33
N PRO A 190 -15.20 0.01 8.10
CA PRO A 190 -16.33 0.47 8.92
C PRO A 190 -16.21 0.12 10.40
N ASP A 191 -15.98 -1.17 10.71
CA ASP A 191 -15.97 -1.71 12.07
C ASP A 191 -14.53 -1.81 12.61
N PHE A 192 -13.86 -0.67 12.72
CA PHE A 192 -12.42 -0.58 12.99
C PHE A 192 -11.98 -1.21 14.32
N LEU A 193 -12.77 -1.10 15.39
CA LEU A 193 -12.42 -1.70 16.69
C LEU A 193 -12.36 -3.24 16.62
N SER A 194 -13.29 -3.87 15.90
CA SER A 194 -13.27 -5.32 15.72
C SER A 194 -12.09 -5.74 14.86
N PHE A 195 -11.81 -4.99 13.79
CA PHE A 195 -10.61 -5.21 12.99
C PHE A 195 -9.32 -5.08 13.82
N ALA A 196 -9.20 -4.04 14.65
CA ALA A 196 -8.05 -3.82 15.53
C ALA A 196 -7.84 -4.98 16.52
N SER A 197 -8.92 -5.53 17.09
CA SER A 197 -8.85 -6.72 17.95
C SER A 197 -8.25 -7.93 17.24
N HIS A 198 -8.62 -8.18 15.98
CA HIS A 198 -8.00 -9.26 15.20
C HIS A 198 -6.50 -8.99 14.96
N ILE A 199 -6.11 -7.74 14.74
CA ILE A 199 -4.69 -7.38 14.61
C ILE A 199 -3.92 -7.66 15.91
N ASP A 200 -4.51 -7.42 17.08
CA ASP A 200 -3.92 -7.75 18.38
C ASP A 200 -3.68 -9.28 18.50
N GLU A 201 -4.65 -10.10 18.06
CA GLU A 201 -4.51 -11.56 18.04
C GLU A 201 -3.38 -12.02 17.10
N LEU A 202 -3.30 -11.45 15.89
CA LEU A 202 -2.22 -11.74 14.94
C LEU A 202 -0.85 -11.33 15.50
N TYR A 203 -0.79 -10.21 16.21
CA TYR A 203 0.42 -9.74 16.88
C TYR A 203 0.89 -10.73 17.95
N GLU A 204 -0.02 -11.21 18.82
CA GLU A 204 0.31 -12.16 19.89
C GLU A 204 0.74 -13.53 19.32
N ASN A 205 0.14 -13.99 18.22
CA ASN A 205 0.59 -15.19 17.51
C ASN A 205 2.05 -15.07 17.05
N GLY A 206 2.42 -13.94 16.46
CA GLY A 206 3.79 -13.66 16.03
C GLY A 206 4.78 -13.53 17.20
N LYS A 207 4.34 -12.98 18.34
CA LYS A 207 5.17 -12.81 19.55
C LYS A 207 5.61 -14.15 20.16
N ASN A 208 4.74 -15.16 20.12
CA ASN A 208 5.02 -16.50 20.65
C ASN A 208 6.06 -17.28 19.82
N LEU A 209 6.42 -16.80 18.64
CA LEU A 209 7.50 -17.40 17.85
C LEU A 209 8.86 -17.17 18.52
N SER A 210 9.40 -18.25 19.07
CA SER A 210 10.74 -18.32 19.69
C SER A 210 11.61 -19.42 19.06
N GLY A 211 11.23 -19.97 17.91
CA GLY A 211 11.90 -21.10 17.26
C GLY A 211 12.57 -20.77 15.91
N GLY A 212 13.82 -21.22 15.72
CA GLY A 212 14.54 -21.22 14.44
C GLY A 212 15.97 -20.65 14.53
N GLN A 213 16.75 -20.73 13.43
CA GLN A 213 18.00 -19.95 13.30
C GLN A 213 17.64 -18.47 13.10
N VAL A 214 17.25 -17.84 14.20
CA VAL A 214 16.74 -16.48 14.29
C VAL A 214 17.87 -15.63 14.87
N LYS A 215 18.44 -14.74 14.06
CA LYS A 215 19.59 -13.94 14.47
C LYS A 215 19.33 -12.47 14.18
N VAL A 216 19.66 -11.61 15.15
CA VAL A 216 19.75 -10.17 14.90
C VAL A 216 20.91 -9.91 13.94
N ALA A 217 20.74 -8.96 13.02
CA ALA A 217 21.83 -8.54 12.15
C ALA A 217 22.99 -7.99 12.99
N ASP A 218 24.15 -8.64 12.92
CA ASP A 218 25.30 -8.35 13.79
C ASP A 218 26.57 -7.98 13.02
N TYR A 219 26.48 -7.75 11.71
CA TYR A 219 27.61 -7.31 10.89
C TYR A 219 28.02 -5.85 11.16
N ILE A 220 27.12 -5.05 11.76
CA ILE A 220 27.43 -3.73 12.33
C ILE A 220 26.93 -3.64 13.78
N PRO A 221 27.68 -2.94 14.67
CA PRO A 221 27.35 -2.90 16.09
C PRO A 221 26.04 -2.19 16.40
N GLN A 222 25.56 -1.28 15.55
CA GLN A 222 24.32 -0.54 15.76
C GLN A 222 23.10 -1.44 15.64
N LEU A 223 23.10 -2.40 14.69
CA LEU A 223 22.01 -3.36 14.55
C LEU A 223 22.05 -4.44 15.64
N ALA A 224 23.26 -4.87 16.04
CA ALA A 224 23.47 -5.86 17.09
C ALA A 224 22.95 -5.41 18.47
N LYS A 225 22.78 -4.10 18.70
CA LYS A 225 22.29 -3.54 19.96
C LYS A 225 20.80 -3.77 20.21
N PHE A 226 20.01 -4.02 19.16
CA PHE A 226 18.57 -4.22 19.33
C PHE A 226 18.30 -5.56 20.01
N SER A 227 17.44 -5.52 21.04
CA SER A 227 16.98 -6.74 21.70
C SER A 227 16.18 -7.61 20.71
N PRO A 228 16.41 -8.94 20.69
CA PRO A 228 15.62 -9.86 19.86
C PRO A 228 14.15 -9.92 20.26
N ASP A 229 13.81 -9.49 21.48
CA ASP A 229 12.44 -9.54 21.99
C ASP A 229 11.55 -8.45 21.43
N LEU A 230 12.14 -7.39 20.84
CA LEU A 230 11.41 -6.28 20.26
C LEU A 230 10.46 -6.73 19.14
N TRP A 231 9.20 -6.33 19.27
CA TRP A 231 8.16 -6.62 18.29
C TRP A 231 7.13 -5.50 18.26
N GLY A 232 6.95 -4.88 17.10
CA GLY A 232 5.98 -3.81 16.91
C GLY A 232 5.24 -3.92 15.58
N VAL A 233 3.92 -3.70 15.61
CA VAL A 233 3.07 -3.63 14.43
C VAL A 233 2.27 -2.34 14.47
N ALA A 234 2.33 -1.57 13.40
CA ALA A 234 1.54 -0.36 13.21
C ALA A 234 0.81 -0.39 11.88
N LEU A 235 -0.43 0.09 11.86
CA LEU A 235 -1.23 0.23 10.65
C LEU A 235 -1.83 1.63 10.53
N CYS A 236 -2.00 2.05 9.28
CA CYS A 236 -2.70 3.27 8.90
C CYS A 236 -3.55 3.00 7.65
N THR A 237 -4.86 3.21 7.72
CA THR A 237 -5.74 3.07 6.56
C THR A 237 -5.63 4.28 5.64
N VAL A 238 -6.11 4.15 4.39
CA VAL A 238 -6.15 5.26 3.43
C VAL A 238 -7.02 6.44 3.90
N ASP A 239 -7.95 6.20 4.83
CA ASP A 239 -8.77 7.24 5.46
C ASP A 239 -8.14 7.86 6.72
N GLY A 240 -6.99 7.33 7.16
CA GLY A 240 -6.26 7.79 8.35
C GLY A 240 -6.67 7.12 9.66
N GLN A 241 -7.40 6.01 9.62
CA GLN A 241 -7.63 5.18 10.81
C GLN A 241 -6.33 4.48 11.21
N ARG A 242 -6.00 4.42 12.50
CA ARG A 242 -4.69 3.95 12.97
C ARG A 242 -4.80 3.06 14.20
N HIS A 243 -4.03 1.97 14.17
CA HIS A 243 -3.90 1.04 15.30
C HIS A 243 -2.44 0.58 15.42
N THR A 244 -2.01 0.31 16.65
CA THR A 244 -0.60 0.02 16.97
C THR A 244 -0.52 -0.94 18.14
N VAL A 245 0.36 -1.94 18.05
CA VAL A 245 0.54 -3.00 19.05
C VAL A 245 2.04 -3.29 19.23
N GLY A 246 2.49 -3.38 20.48
CA GLY A 246 3.90 -3.65 20.81
C GLY A 246 4.83 -2.42 20.73
N ASP A 247 6.10 -2.66 20.43
CA ASP A 247 7.22 -1.70 20.48
C ASP A 247 7.25 -0.72 19.30
N THR A 248 6.12 -0.08 19.02
CA THR A 248 5.87 0.69 17.79
C THR A 248 6.53 2.05 17.73
N LYS A 249 6.95 2.59 18.89
CA LYS A 249 7.54 3.95 19.02
C LYS A 249 9.06 3.93 19.08
N VAL A 250 9.68 2.75 19.09
CA VAL A 250 11.14 2.63 19.10
C VAL A 250 11.66 3.01 17.71
N PRO A 251 12.58 3.97 17.59
CA PRO A 251 13.17 4.32 16.30
C PRO A 251 14.15 3.24 15.84
N PHE A 252 14.12 2.94 14.55
CA PHE A 252 15.05 2.02 13.88
C PHE A 252 15.37 2.50 12.47
N CYS A 253 16.52 2.11 11.93
CA CYS A 253 16.92 2.48 10.58
C CYS A 253 16.06 1.75 9.52
N LEU A 254 15.54 2.47 8.51
CA LEU A 254 14.78 1.89 7.41
C LEU A 254 15.56 0.83 6.63
N GLN A 255 16.87 1.01 6.49
CA GLN A 255 17.71 0.12 5.70
C GLN A 255 17.11 -0.07 4.29
N SER A 256 17.07 -1.30 3.78
CA SER A 256 16.51 -1.58 2.44
C SER A 256 15.03 -1.20 2.27
N CYS A 257 14.27 -0.89 3.33
CA CYS A 257 12.91 -0.36 3.21
C CYS A 257 12.85 1.03 2.55
N VAL A 258 13.97 1.77 2.51
CA VAL A 258 14.03 3.08 1.83
C VAL A 258 14.03 2.98 0.30
N LYS A 259 14.42 1.82 -0.24
CA LYS A 259 14.56 1.59 -1.69
C LYS A 259 13.30 1.87 -2.51
N PRO A 260 12.11 1.35 -2.15
CA PRO A 260 10.87 1.70 -2.84
C PRO A 260 10.56 3.19 -2.74
N LEU A 261 10.82 3.82 -1.59
CA LEU A 261 10.50 5.23 -1.36
C LEU A 261 11.35 6.14 -2.27
N LYS A 262 12.66 5.90 -2.34
CA LYS A 262 13.55 6.67 -3.21
C LYS A 262 13.30 6.41 -4.70
N TYR A 263 12.90 5.20 -5.07
CA TYR A 263 12.46 4.89 -6.43
C TYR A 263 11.19 5.65 -6.80
N ALA A 264 10.20 5.71 -5.90
CA ALA A 264 9.01 6.51 -6.10
C ALA A 264 9.33 7.99 -6.31
N ILE A 265 10.27 8.55 -5.54
CA ILE A 265 10.74 9.94 -5.71
C ILE A 265 11.41 10.13 -7.08
N ALA A 266 12.28 9.21 -7.50
CA ALA A 266 12.95 9.31 -8.80
C ALA A 266 11.97 9.25 -9.98
N VAL A 267 10.98 8.36 -9.93
CA VAL A 267 9.92 8.29 -10.96
C VAL A 267 9.00 9.50 -10.90
N HIS A 268 8.72 10.02 -9.70
CA HIS A 268 7.92 11.22 -9.54
C HIS A 268 8.57 12.44 -10.22
N ASP A 269 9.89 12.58 -10.10
CA ASP A 269 10.63 13.72 -10.66
C ASP A 269 10.90 13.60 -12.16
N HIS A 270 11.18 12.38 -12.65
CA HIS A 270 11.69 12.17 -14.00
C HIS A 270 10.77 11.35 -14.93
N GLY A 271 9.74 10.72 -14.40
CA GLY A 271 8.89 9.77 -15.12
C GLY A 271 9.54 8.39 -15.30
N THR A 272 8.70 7.40 -15.54
CA THR A 272 9.08 5.97 -15.62
C THR A 272 10.07 5.71 -16.75
N GLU A 273 9.86 6.33 -17.91
CA GLU A 273 10.70 6.14 -19.10
C GLU A 273 12.15 6.56 -18.87
N TYR A 274 12.38 7.68 -18.15
CA TYR A 274 13.75 8.13 -17.89
C TYR A 274 14.46 7.21 -16.89
N VAL A 275 13.80 6.88 -15.78
CA VAL A 275 14.39 6.04 -14.72
C VAL A 275 14.77 4.66 -15.26
N HIS A 276 13.91 4.06 -16.08
CA HIS A 276 14.14 2.72 -16.63
C HIS A 276 15.10 2.64 -17.82
N ARG A 277 15.65 3.77 -18.27
CA ARG A 277 16.86 3.74 -19.13
C ARG A 277 18.09 3.25 -18.36
N PHE A 278 18.10 3.38 -17.04
CA PHE A 278 19.23 3.04 -16.19
C PHE A 278 19.01 1.79 -15.34
N ILE A 279 17.75 1.39 -15.11
CA ILE A 279 17.38 0.31 -14.20
C ILE A 279 16.31 -0.56 -14.85
N GLY A 280 16.45 -1.88 -14.78
CA GLY A 280 15.44 -2.83 -15.23
C GLY A 280 14.16 -2.85 -14.39
N LYS A 281 13.23 -3.73 -14.78
CA LYS A 281 11.90 -3.92 -14.16
C LYS A 281 11.69 -5.33 -13.61
N GLU A 282 12.61 -6.23 -13.89
CA GLU A 282 12.43 -7.67 -13.74
C GLU A 282 13.09 -8.17 -12.43
N PRO A 283 12.57 -9.23 -11.81
CA PRO A 283 13.29 -9.93 -10.76
C PRO A 283 14.58 -10.54 -11.33
N SER A 284 15.64 -10.60 -10.53
CA SER A 284 16.93 -11.13 -10.98
C SER A 284 16.93 -12.65 -11.22
N GLY A 285 16.01 -13.40 -10.59
CA GLY A 285 16.02 -14.88 -10.57
C GLY A 285 17.24 -15.51 -9.85
N LEU A 286 18.22 -14.68 -9.47
CA LEU A 286 19.45 -15.03 -8.79
C LEU A 286 19.42 -14.48 -7.37
N ARG A 287 20.21 -15.10 -6.47
CA ARG A 287 20.39 -14.62 -5.10
C ARG A 287 20.73 -13.13 -5.11
N PHE A 288 20.08 -12.34 -4.26
CA PHE A 288 20.30 -10.89 -4.12
C PHE A 288 21.77 -10.52 -3.82
N ASN A 289 22.57 -11.52 -3.41
CA ASN A 289 23.97 -11.37 -3.08
C ASN A 289 24.94 -11.37 -4.27
N LYS A 290 24.48 -11.67 -5.49
CA LYS A 290 25.36 -11.77 -6.66
C LYS A 290 25.46 -10.45 -7.43
N LEU A 291 26.65 -10.17 -7.98
CA LEU A 291 27.00 -8.98 -8.76
C LEU A 291 26.65 -9.20 -10.24
N PHE A 292 25.36 -9.17 -10.60
CA PHE A 292 24.95 -9.31 -12.00
C PHE A 292 24.12 -8.10 -12.46
N LEU A 293 24.35 -7.73 -13.71
CA LEU A 293 23.49 -6.85 -14.51
C LEU A 293 22.65 -7.74 -15.44
N ASP A 294 21.61 -7.18 -16.00
CA ASP A 294 20.84 -7.80 -17.08
C ASP A 294 21.64 -7.80 -18.40
N GLU A 295 21.03 -8.36 -19.45
CA GLU A 295 21.65 -8.47 -20.78
C GLU A 295 21.93 -7.12 -21.44
N ASP A 296 21.28 -6.05 -20.96
CA ASP A 296 21.45 -4.68 -21.43
C ASP A 296 22.43 -3.87 -20.55
N ASP A 297 23.23 -4.54 -19.71
CA ASP A 297 24.16 -3.90 -18.76
C ASP A 297 23.47 -2.93 -17.77
N LYS A 298 22.21 -3.19 -17.37
CA LYS A 298 21.49 -2.45 -16.32
C LYS A 298 21.28 -3.32 -15.07
N PRO A 299 21.15 -2.73 -13.87
CA PRO A 299 20.70 -3.48 -12.70
C PRO A 299 19.26 -3.96 -12.90
N HIS A 300 18.96 -5.21 -12.50
CA HIS A 300 17.65 -5.84 -12.74
C HIS A 300 16.43 -5.03 -12.28
N ASN A 301 16.49 -4.40 -11.10
CA ASN A 301 15.39 -3.64 -10.51
C ASN A 301 15.89 -2.73 -9.37
N PRO A 302 15.11 -1.71 -8.94
CA PRO A 302 15.51 -0.79 -7.86
C PRO A 302 15.48 -1.41 -6.44
N MET A 303 14.97 -2.64 -6.26
CA MET A 303 14.86 -3.27 -4.95
C MET A 303 16.16 -4.00 -4.53
N VAL A 304 17.02 -4.33 -5.50
CA VAL A 304 18.39 -4.82 -5.25
C VAL A 304 19.38 -3.66 -5.03
N ASN A 305 20.53 -3.94 -4.40
CA ASN A 305 21.51 -2.88 -4.05
C ASN A 305 22.03 -2.13 -5.28
N ALA A 306 22.36 -2.81 -6.37
CA ALA A 306 22.85 -2.19 -7.60
C ALA A 306 21.85 -1.20 -8.19
N GLY A 307 20.59 -1.60 -8.36
CA GLY A 307 19.54 -0.70 -8.86
C GLY A 307 19.22 0.41 -7.88
N ALA A 308 19.29 0.15 -6.58
CA ALA A 308 19.12 1.17 -5.56
C ALA A 308 20.24 2.22 -5.58
N ILE A 309 21.50 1.84 -5.86
CA ILE A 309 22.63 2.77 -6.00
C ILE A 309 22.47 3.62 -7.26
N VAL A 310 22.12 3.01 -8.39
CA VAL A 310 21.82 3.75 -9.63
C VAL A 310 20.63 4.70 -9.40
N CYS A 311 19.57 4.25 -8.74
CA CYS A 311 18.41 5.09 -8.41
C CYS A 311 18.80 6.31 -7.57
N THR A 312 19.73 6.15 -6.62
CA THR A 312 20.24 7.26 -5.81
C THR A 312 20.96 8.31 -6.66
N SER A 313 21.64 7.91 -7.75
CA SER A 313 22.27 8.87 -8.68
C SER A 313 21.27 9.73 -9.47
N LEU A 314 20.02 9.28 -9.58
CA LEU A 314 18.99 9.98 -10.34
C LEU A 314 18.35 11.13 -9.55
N ILE A 315 18.46 11.12 -8.22
CA ILE A 315 17.78 12.10 -7.37
C ILE A 315 18.54 13.44 -7.40
N LYS A 316 17.83 14.51 -7.79
CA LYS A 316 18.34 15.89 -7.78
C LYS A 316 19.77 16.00 -8.37
N GLN A 317 19.92 15.57 -9.62
CA GLN A 317 21.19 15.67 -10.35
C GLN A 317 21.72 17.11 -10.35
N GLY A 318 23.04 17.27 -10.18
CA GLY A 318 23.70 18.57 -10.10
C GLY A 318 23.69 19.24 -8.72
N ALA A 319 22.88 18.77 -7.77
CA ALA A 319 22.89 19.28 -6.39
C ALA A 319 23.94 18.58 -5.51
N SER A 320 24.30 19.22 -4.40
CA SER A 320 25.17 18.63 -3.38
C SER A 320 24.45 17.50 -2.61
N ASN A 321 25.21 16.60 -1.98
CA ASN A 321 24.61 15.51 -1.18
C ASN A 321 23.77 16.01 -0.01
N ALA A 322 24.12 17.16 0.58
CA ALA A 322 23.34 17.78 1.64
C ALA A 322 21.95 18.21 1.13
N GLU A 323 21.89 18.92 0.01
CA GLU A 323 20.62 19.33 -0.60
C GLU A 323 19.78 18.13 -1.07
N LYS A 324 20.44 17.10 -1.62
CA LYS A 324 19.76 15.84 -1.97
C LYS A 324 19.16 15.15 -0.76
N PHE A 325 19.87 15.13 0.36
CA PHE A 325 19.39 14.55 1.61
C PHE A 325 18.19 15.31 2.16
N ASP A 326 18.26 16.64 2.25
CA ASP A 326 17.14 17.49 2.67
C ASP A 326 15.92 17.30 1.76
N TYR A 327 16.14 17.16 0.45
CA TYR A 327 15.07 16.89 -0.51
C TYR A 327 14.37 15.56 -0.21
N VAL A 328 15.12 14.47 -0.03
CA VAL A 328 14.54 13.16 0.29
C VAL A 328 13.85 13.18 1.66
N MET A 329 14.46 13.81 2.67
CA MET A 329 13.87 13.95 3.99
C MET A 329 12.54 14.72 3.94
N ASN A 330 12.43 15.77 3.12
CA ASN A 330 11.17 16.48 2.92
C ASN A 330 10.07 15.57 2.33
N PHE A 331 10.40 14.75 1.32
CA PHE A 331 9.46 13.76 0.78
C PHE A 331 9.03 12.75 1.83
N LEU A 332 9.98 12.17 2.58
CA LEU A 332 9.67 11.20 3.62
C LEU A 332 8.81 11.80 4.75
N ASN A 333 9.10 13.04 5.16
CA ASN A 333 8.27 13.76 6.12
C ASN A 333 6.83 13.94 5.61
N LYS A 334 6.65 14.32 4.35
CA LYS A 334 5.32 14.43 3.74
C LYS A 334 4.60 13.09 3.65
N MET A 335 5.30 12.02 3.24
CA MET A 335 4.75 10.67 3.20
C MET A 335 4.36 10.15 4.59
N ALA A 336 5.08 10.55 5.63
CA ALA A 336 4.79 10.19 7.02
C ALA A 336 3.77 11.13 7.69
N GLY A 337 3.25 12.15 6.99
CA GLY A 337 2.36 13.15 7.57
C GLY A 337 2.99 13.94 8.73
N ASN A 338 4.27 14.27 8.58
CA ASN A 338 5.10 14.99 9.55
C ASN A 338 5.32 14.26 10.88
N GLU A 339 5.19 12.93 10.89
CA GLU A 339 5.65 12.10 12.01
C GLU A 339 7.17 11.94 12.03
N TYR A 340 7.68 11.16 12.99
CA TYR A 340 9.11 10.98 13.20
C TYR A 340 9.81 10.40 11.95
N VAL A 341 10.70 11.21 11.37
CA VAL A 341 11.69 10.78 10.38
C VAL A 341 13.05 11.33 10.82
N GLY A 342 13.90 10.44 11.31
CA GLY A 342 15.20 10.75 11.89
C GLY A 342 16.38 10.30 11.03
N PHE A 343 17.58 10.34 11.60
CA PHE A 343 18.80 9.91 10.92
C PHE A 343 19.84 9.45 11.95
N SER A 344 20.35 8.23 11.76
CA SER A 344 21.42 7.68 12.59
C SER A 344 22.78 7.86 11.90
N ASN A 345 23.51 8.89 12.33
CA ASN A 345 24.90 9.07 11.89
C ASN A 345 25.78 7.88 12.31
N ALA A 346 25.50 7.26 13.45
CA ALA A 346 26.26 6.10 13.92
C ALA A 346 26.11 4.90 12.98
N THR A 347 24.89 4.60 12.53
CA THR A 347 24.65 3.53 11.55
C THR A 347 25.29 3.90 10.22
N PHE A 348 25.17 5.15 9.77
CA PHE A 348 25.79 5.62 8.53
C PHE A 348 27.30 5.38 8.49
N GLN A 349 28.02 5.75 9.56
CA GLN A 349 29.47 5.55 9.62
C GLN A 349 29.82 4.06 9.54
N SER A 350 29.14 3.20 10.30
CA SER A 350 29.43 1.76 10.30
C SER A 350 29.02 1.05 9.00
N GLU A 351 27.92 1.45 8.37
CA GLU A 351 27.51 0.94 7.04
C GLU A 351 28.53 1.33 5.97
N ARG A 352 29.07 2.55 6.04
CA ARG A 352 30.10 3.03 5.12
C ARG A 352 31.42 2.28 5.31
N GLU A 353 31.86 2.07 6.56
CA GLU A 353 33.10 1.36 6.88
C GLU A 353 33.05 -0.13 6.52
N SER A 354 31.91 -0.78 6.71
CA SER A 354 31.71 -2.21 6.37
C SER A 354 31.16 -2.44 4.96
N GLY A 355 31.04 -1.37 4.17
CA GLY A 355 30.31 -1.32 2.90
C GLY A 355 31.04 -1.89 1.67
N ASP A 356 32.08 -2.70 1.84
CA ASP A 356 32.98 -3.20 0.78
C ASP A 356 32.23 -3.71 -0.46
N ARG A 357 31.15 -4.46 -0.23
CA ARG A 357 30.34 -5.01 -1.31
C ARG A 357 29.62 -3.93 -2.12
N ASN A 358 29.12 -2.88 -1.47
CA ASN A 358 28.49 -1.77 -2.18
C ASN A 358 29.53 -0.94 -2.94
N PHE A 359 30.76 -0.82 -2.43
CA PHE A 359 31.87 -0.25 -3.20
C PHE A 359 32.19 -1.07 -4.45
N ALA A 360 32.30 -2.41 -4.33
CA ALA A 360 32.51 -3.28 -5.49
C ALA A 360 31.40 -3.13 -6.54
N ILE A 361 30.13 -3.06 -6.10
CA ILE A 361 29.00 -2.75 -6.98
C ILE A 361 29.18 -1.40 -7.66
N GLY A 362 29.53 -0.35 -6.90
CA GLY A 362 29.72 1.00 -7.43
C GLY A 362 30.80 1.07 -8.52
N TYR A 363 31.96 0.46 -8.29
CA TYR A 363 33.02 0.40 -9.29
C TYR A 363 32.60 -0.38 -10.54
N TYR A 364 31.91 -1.51 -10.39
CA TYR A 364 31.40 -2.28 -11.51
C TYR A 364 30.38 -1.51 -12.35
N LEU A 365 29.43 -0.81 -11.70
CA LEU A 365 28.46 0.06 -12.36
C LEU A 365 29.14 1.24 -13.08
N LYS A 366 30.22 1.79 -12.50
CA LYS A 366 31.00 2.87 -13.11
C LYS A 366 31.71 2.42 -14.37
N GLU A 367 32.34 1.24 -14.35
CA GLU A 367 32.99 0.64 -15.53
C GLU A 367 31.98 0.43 -16.67
N LYS A 368 30.79 -0.08 -16.33
CA LYS A 368 29.69 -0.36 -17.27
C LYS A 368 28.87 0.87 -17.67
N LYS A 369 29.24 2.07 -17.21
CA LYS A 369 28.54 3.33 -17.50
C LYS A 369 27.04 3.32 -17.15
N CYS A 370 26.67 2.64 -16.07
CA CYS A 370 25.28 2.57 -15.61
C CYS A 370 24.78 3.87 -14.94
N PHE A 371 25.67 4.83 -14.67
CA PHE A 371 25.33 6.11 -14.07
C PHE A 371 25.09 7.21 -15.13
N PRO A 372 24.26 8.22 -14.83
CA PRO A 372 24.18 9.43 -15.65
C PRO A 372 25.55 10.09 -15.85
N GLU A 373 25.73 10.79 -16.97
CA GLU A 373 26.98 11.51 -17.26
C GLU A 373 27.31 12.53 -16.16
N GLY A 374 28.60 12.64 -15.81
CA GLY A 374 29.06 13.55 -14.77
C GLY A 374 28.81 13.09 -13.33
N THR A 375 28.34 11.85 -13.11
CA THR A 375 28.11 11.31 -11.76
C THR A 375 29.42 10.90 -11.08
N ASP A 376 29.66 11.41 -9.87
CA ASP A 376 30.69 10.87 -8.97
C ASP A 376 30.16 9.67 -8.18
N MET A 377 30.65 8.48 -8.51
CA MET A 377 30.25 7.22 -7.90
C MET A 377 30.47 7.20 -6.38
N THR A 378 31.59 7.73 -5.89
CA THR A 378 31.92 7.69 -4.45
C THR A 378 30.97 8.58 -3.66
N SER A 379 30.70 9.80 -4.15
CA SER A 379 29.69 10.70 -3.59
C SER A 379 28.29 10.07 -3.58
N ILE A 380 27.88 9.35 -4.64
CA ILE A 380 26.59 8.67 -4.68
C ILE A 380 26.51 7.50 -3.69
N LEU A 381 27.61 6.76 -3.48
CA LEU A 381 27.65 5.71 -2.46
C LEU A 381 27.49 6.27 -1.06
N ASP A 382 28.17 7.37 -0.72
CA ASP A 382 27.98 8.05 0.55
C ASP A 382 26.51 8.46 0.74
N PHE A 383 25.89 9.04 -0.29
CA PHE A 383 24.46 9.39 -0.23
C PHE A 383 23.56 8.15 -0.10
N TYR A 384 23.90 7.05 -0.77
CA TYR A 384 23.18 5.78 -0.62
C TYR A 384 23.21 5.27 0.83
N PHE A 385 24.38 5.30 1.49
CA PHE A 385 24.52 4.91 2.89
C PHE A 385 23.74 5.84 3.83
N GLN A 386 23.71 7.16 3.54
CA GLN A 386 22.89 8.10 4.29
C GLN A 386 21.41 7.72 4.23
N LEU A 387 20.88 7.42 3.04
CA LEU A 387 19.47 7.05 2.87
C LEU A 387 19.11 5.74 3.60
N CYS A 388 20.00 4.75 3.61
CA CYS A 388 19.80 3.50 4.35
C CYS A 388 19.77 3.71 5.88
N SER A 389 20.39 4.79 6.36
CA SER A 389 20.53 5.12 7.79
C SER A 389 19.46 6.08 8.32
N ILE A 390 18.45 6.41 7.51
CA ILE A 390 17.27 7.16 7.93
C ILE A 390 16.49 6.34 8.95
N GLU A 391 16.05 6.98 10.02
CA GLU A 391 15.32 6.36 11.13
C GLU A 391 13.83 6.65 11.04
N VAL A 392 13.02 5.64 11.37
CA VAL A 392 11.57 5.75 11.49
C VAL A 392 11.09 4.96 12.71
N THR A 393 9.84 5.17 13.08
CA THR A 393 9.09 4.31 13.98
C THR A 393 8.12 3.44 13.18
N CYS A 394 7.54 2.40 13.79
CA CYS A 394 6.46 1.67 13.11
C CYS A 394 5.30 2.60 12.76
N GLU A 395 4.97 3.52 13.68
CA GLU A 395 3.86 4.46 13.51
C GLU A 395 4.03 5.32 12.25
N SER A 396 5.18 5.98 12.10
CA SER A 396 5.48 6.88 10.98
C SER A 396 5.59 6.12 9.66
N ALA A 397 6.25 4.95 9.67
CA ALA A 397 6.40 4.15 8.47
C ALA A 397 5.09 3.50 8.01
N SER A 398 4.15 3.23 8.92
CA SER A 398 2.80 2.78 8.53
C SER A 398 2.05 3.85 7.73
N VAL A 399 2.26 5.14 8.05
CA VAL A 399 1.71 6.27 7.28
C VAL A 399 2.39 6.41 5.92
N MET A 400 3.72 6.17 5.83
CA MET A 400 4.42 6.13 4.53
C MET A 400 3.88 5.02 3.63
N ALA A 401 3.66 3.81 4.18
CA ALA A 401 3.04 2.71 3.45
C ALA A 401 1.61 3.05 3.03
N ALA A 402 0.85 3.71 3.89
CA ALA A 402 -0.53 4.11 3.60
C ALA A 402 -0.61 5.20 2.54
N THR A 403 0.40 6.08 2.45
CA THR A 403 0.56 7.03 1.33
C THR A 403 0.71 6.30 0.00
N LEU A 404 1.46 5.18 -0.04
CA LEU A 404 1.52 4.32 -1.22
C LEU A 404 0.19 3.60 -1.48
N ALA A 405 -0.48 3.11 -0.43
CA ALA A 405 -1.81 2.49 -0.56
C ALA A 405 -2.86 3.45 -1.14
N ASN A 406 -2.73 4.74 -0.83
CA ASN A 406 -3.66 5.81 -1.21
C ASN A 406 -3.25 6.55 -2.49
N GLY A 407 -2.53 5.87 -3.40
CA GLY A 407 -2.18 6.45 -4.71
C GLY A 407 -1.27 7.68 -4.66
N GLY A 408 -0.53 7.87 -3.56
CA GLY A 408 0.42 8.98 -3.39
C GLY A 408 -0.11 10.15 -2.56
N PHE A 409 -1.33 10.06 -2.04
CA PHE A 409 -1.89 11.05 -1.11
C PHE A 409 -1.65 10.62 0.33
N CYS A 410 -1.06 11.49 1.15
CA CYS A 410 -0.86 11.18 2.56
C CYS A 410 -2.23 11.10 3.28
N PRO A 411 -2.58 9.97 3.91
CA PRO A 411 -3.93 9.75 4.43
C PRO A 411 -4.31 10.68 5.58
N ILE A 412 -3.32 11.14 6.37
CA ILE A 412 -3.56 11.99 7.55
C ILE A 412 -3.40 13.48 7.29
N THR A 413 -2.96 13.89 6.09
CA THR A 413 -2.85 15.32 5.72
C THR A 413 -3.67 15.68 4.48
N GLY A 414 -3.96 14.71 3.60
CA GLY A 414 -4.59 14.94 2.30
C GLY A 414 -3.63 15.51 1.24
N GLU A 415 -2.36 15.72 1.56
CA GLU A 415 -1.38 16.24 0.60
C GLU A 415 -1.05 15.19 -0.47
N ARG A 416 -1.00 15.61 -1.74
CA ARG A 416 -0.47 14.79 -2.83
C ARG A 416 1.06 14.82 -2.78
N VAL A 417 1.66 13.72 -2.32
CA VAL A 417 3.12 13.61 -2.16
C VAL A 417 3.80 13.00 -3.37
N LEU A 418 3.15 12.02 -4.02
CA LEU A 418 3.70 11.30 -5.16
C LEU A 418 2.73 11.31 -6.34
N SER A 419 3.27 11.11 -7.55
CA SER A 419 2.47 10.85 -8.74
C SER A 419 1.90 9.42 -8.70
N PRO A 420 0.65 9.20 -9.14
CA PRO A 420 0.06 7.86 -9.18
C PRO A 420 0.86 6.85 -10.02
N GLU A 421 1.53 7.30 -11.09
CA GLU A 421 2.46 6.49 -11.90
C GLU A 421 3.60 5.92 -11.05
N ALA A 422 4.33 6.80 -10.34
CA ALA A 422 5.39 6.39 -9.43
C ALA A 422 4.93 5.40 -8.38
N VAL A 423 3.73 5.59 -7.82
CA VAL A 423 3.15 4.70 -6.81
C VAL A 423 2.84 3.33 -7.41
N ARG A 424 2.14 3.28 -8.55
CA ARG A 424 1.82 2.03 -9.27
C ARG A 424 3.10 1.23 -9.54
N ASP A 425 4.10 1.86 -10.13
CA ASP A 425 5.32 1.18 -10.53
C ASP A 425 6.13 0.70 -9.31
N THR A 426 6.11 1.47 -8.23
CA THR A 426 6.74 1.09 -6.96
C THR A 426 6.06 -0.15 -6.37
N LEU A 427 4.73 -0.17 -6.33
CA LEU A 427 3.97 -1.32 -5.81
C LEU A 427 4.17 -2.58 -6.64
N SER A 428 4.22 -2.45 -7.97
CA SER A 428 4.53 -3.57 -8.86
C SER A 428 5.90 -4.18 -8.57
N LEU A 429 6.92 -3.36 -8.38
CA LEU A 429 8.28 -3.83 -8.06
C LEU A 429 8.42 -4.34 -6.62
N MET A 430 7.69 -3.76 -5.66
CA MET A 430 7.62 -4.29 -4.30
C MET A 430 6.99 -5.69 -4.29
N HIS A 431 5.96 -5.92 -5.11
CA HIS A 431 5.30 -7.23 -5.22
C HIS A 431 6.25 -8.32 -5.72
N SER A 432 7.01 -8.06 -6.80
CA SER A 432 7.85 -9.08 -7.42
C SER A 432 9.29 -9.16 -6.88
N CYS A 433 9.82 -8.08 -6.31
CA CYS A 433 11.24 -7.94 -5.98
C CYS A 433 11.55 -7.49 -4.53
N GLY A 434 10.53 -7.35 -3.68
CA GLY A 434 10.67 -6.63 -2.41
C GLY A 434 11.24 -7.41 -1.21
N MET A 435 11.14 -8.74 -1.21
CA MET A 435 11.44 -9.61 -0.06
C MET A 435 12.70 -10.46 -0.26
N TYR A 436 13.72 -9.89 -0.92
CA TYR A 436 14.97 -10.59 -1.28
C TYR A 436 14.67 -11.87 -2.08
N ASP A 437 15.38 -12.97 -1.78
CA ASP A 437 15.19 -14.26 -2.44
C ASP A 437 13.82 -14.89 -2.11
N PHE A 438 13.12 -14.38 -1.09
CA PHE A 438 11.75 -14.80 -0.73
C PHE A 438 10.66 -14.12 -1.57
N SER A 439 10.99 -13.14 -2.44
CA SER A 439 9.99 -12.34 -3.16
C SER A 439 8.99 -13.16 -3.96
N GLY A 440 9.44 -14.21 -4.67
CA GLY A 440 8.53 -15.08 -5.44
C GLY A 440 7.57 -15.88 -4.55
N GLN A 441 8.06 -16.45 -3.44
CA GLN A 441 7.23 -17.18 -2.49
C GLN A 441 6.27 -16.26 -1.74
N PHE A 442 6.73 -15.06 -1.36
CA PHE A 442 5.90 -14.04 -0.72
C PHE A 442 4.80 -13.56 -1.65
N ALA A 443 5.10 -13.29 -2.93
CA ALA A 443 4.10 -12.91 -3.92
C ALA A 443 3.06 -14.01 -4.17
N PHE A 444 3.45 -15.28 -4.05
CA PHE A 444 2.55 -16.42 -4.24
C PHE A 444 1.68 -16.73 -3.00
N HIS A 445 2.25 -16.67 -1.79
CA HIS A 445 1.53 -17.04 -0.56
C HIS A 445 0.82 -15.86 0.10
N VAL A 446 1.46 -14.68 0.11
CA VAL A 446 0.93 -13.45 0.73
C VAL A 446 0.29 -12.54 -0.32
N GLY A 447 0.92 -12.40 -1.49
CA GLY A 447 0.33 -11.67 -2.60
C GLY A 447 0.21 -10.16 -2.38
N LEU A 448 0.94 -9.58 -1.43
CA LEU A 448 0.93 -8.15 -1.14
C LEU A 448 2.26 -7.49 -1.52
N PRO A 449 2.28 -6.23 -2.00
CA PRO A 449 3.50 -5.45 -2.13
C PRO A 449 4.17 -5.23 -0.77
N ALA A 450 5.43 -5.65 -0.63
CA ALA A 450 6.18 -5.46 0.60
C ALA A 450 7.65 -5.11 0.32
N LYS A 451 8.34 -4.52 1.29
CA LYS A 451 9.80 -4.41 1.28
C LYS A 451 10.36 -4.70 2.67
N SER A 452 11.30 -5.64 2.71
CA SER A 452 12.05 -6.00 3.92
C SER A 452 13.34 -5.19 4.08
N GLY A 453 13.74 -4.93 5.31
CA GLY A 453 14.98 -4.29 5.71
C GLY A 453 15.74 -5.13 6.73
N VAL A 454 17.07 -5.12 6.65
CA VAL A 454 17.95 -5.88 7.56
C VAL A 454 17.92 -5.40 9.02
N SER A 455 17.26 -4.27 9.29
CA SER A 455 16.93 -3.82 10.65
C SER A 455 15.74 -4.58 11.27
N GLY A 456 15.11 -5.50 10.52
CA GLY A 456 13.94 -6.24 10.95
C GLY A 456 12.60 -5.61 10.57
N GLY A 457 12.61 -4.53 9.80
CA GLY A 457 11.40 -3.86 9.32
C GLY A 457 10.83 -4.53 8.06
N ILE A 458 9.50 -4.60 7.97
CA ILE A 458 8.75 -4.94 6.75
C ILE A 458 7.72 -3.85 6.50
N LEU A 459 7.95 -3.08 5.43
CA LEU A 459 7.00 -2.12 4.89
C LEU A 459 5.99 -2.86 3.99
N LEU A 460 4.75 -3.01 4.43
CA LEU A 460 3.70 -3.77 3.74
C LEU A 460 2.60 -2.82 3.27
N VAL A 461 2.10 -3.00 2.04
CA VAL A 461 1.03 -2.18 1.48
C VAL A 461 -0.14 -3.08 1.08
N VAL A 462 -1.34 -2.73 1.50
CA VAL A 462 -2.60 -3.27 0.99
C VAL A 462 -3.25 -2.16 0.14
N PRO A 463 -3.08 -2.20 -1.20
CA PRO A 463 -3.52 -1.10 -2.08
C PRO A 463 -4.99 -0.75 -1.86
N ASN A 464 -5.29 0.55 -1.82
CA ASN A 464 -6.62 1.13 -1.55
C ASN A 464 -7.22 0.80 -0.18
N VAL A 465 -6.48 0.17 0.74
CA VAL A 465 -7.00 -0.17 2.09
C VAL A 465 -6.11 0.44 3.18
N MET A 466 -4.85 0.03 3.26
CA MET A 466 -3.96 0.44 4.36
C MET A 466 -2.48 0.19 4.08
N GLY A 467 -1.64 0.89 4.82
CA GLY A 467 -0.22 0.59 4.99
C GLY A 467 0.04 -0.01 6.37
N ILE A 468 0.99 -0.95 6.43
CA ILE A 468 1.39 -1.64 7.64
C ILE A 468 2.93 -1.60 7.74
N MET A 469 3.44 -1.37 8.95
CA MET A 469 4.85 -1.58 9.28
C MET A 469 4.94 -2.60 10.41
N CYS A 470 5.63 -3.71 10.12
CA CYS A 470 6.02 -4.70 11.13
C CYS A 470 7.51 -4.55 11.41
N TRP A 471 7.91 -4.62 12.67
CA TRP A 471 9.32 -4.53 13.05
C TRP A 471 9.69 -5.54 14.13
N SER A 472 10.54 -6.50 13.76
CA SER A 472 11.23 -7.39 14.69
C SER A 472 12.68 -7.55 14.22
N PRO A 473 13.68 -7.13 15.01
CA PRO A 473 15.10 -7.21 14.63
C PRO A 473 15.60 -8.60 14.19
N PRO A 474 15.12 -9.72 14.76
CA PRO A 474 15.60 -11.02 14.35
C PRO A 474 15.15 -11.44 12.94
N LEU A 475 16.12 -11.88 12.15
CA LEU A 475 15.94 -12.24 10.74
C LEU A 475 16.01 -13.76 10.51
N ASP A 476 15.36 -14.20 9.44
CA ASP A 476 15.53 -15.52 8.86
C ASP A 476 16.83 -15.62 8.04
N LYS A 477 17.07 -16.79 7.45
CA LYS A 477 18.26 -17.05 6.60
C LYS A 477 18.30 -16.23 5.31
N LEU A 478 17.17 -15.69 4.89
CA LEU A 478 17.00 -14.90 3.66
C LEU A 478 17.09 -13.39 3.94
N GLY A 479 17.24 -12.99 5.21
CA GLY A 479 17.38 -11.61 5.65
C GLY A 479 16.06 -10.90 5.95
N ASN A 480 14.95 -11.63 6.08
CA ASN A 480 13.63 -11.08 6.37
C ASN A 480 13.25 -11.25 7.84
N SER A 481 12.44 -10.34 8.38
CA SER A 481 11.93 -10.44 9.76
C SER A 481 11.05 -11.67 9.94
N VAL A 482 11.38 -12.51 10.92
CA VAL A 482 10.67 -13.79 11.18
C VAL A 482 9.23 -13.54 11.61
N ARG A 483 9.04 -12.74 12.66
CA ARG A 483 7.70 -12.37 13.15
C ARG A 483 6.93 -11.55 12.12
N GLY A 484 7.63 -10.70 11.37
CA GLY A 484 7.06 -9.93 10.27
C GLY A 484 6.44 -10.80 9.17
N ILE A 485 7.16 -11.82 8.68
CA ILE A 485 6.64 -12.75 7.67
C ILE A 485 5.45 -13.55 8.22
N GLN A 486 5.54 -14.05 9.46
CA GLN A 486 4.44 -14.79 10.07
C GLN A 486 3.17 -13.93 10.12
N PHE A 487 3.29 -12.70 10.64
CA PHE A 487 2.18 -11.77 10.71
C PHE A 487 1.56 -11.52 9.32
N CYS A 488 2.38 -11.32 8.28
CA CYS A 488 1.87 -11.13 6.91
C CYS A 488 1.11 -12.36 6.40
N THR A 489 1.58 -13.56 6.72
CA THR A 489 0.96 -14.83 6.32
C THR A 489 -0.36 -15.07 7.03
N ASP A 490 -0.41 -14.81 8.34
CA ASP A 490 -1.62 -14.95 9.14
C ASP A 490 -2.67 -13.90 8.75
N LEU A 491 -2.23 -12.67 8.42
CA LEU A 491 -3.08 -11.59 7.94
C LEU A 491 -3.88 -12.00 6.70
N VAL A 492 -3.23 -12.55 5.67
CA VAL A 492 -3.92 -12.97 4.43
C VAL A 492 -4.64 -14.30 4.55
N SER A 493 -4.31 -15.08 5.58
CA SER A 493 -5.05 -16.30 5.92
C SER A 493 -6.39 -15.97 6.57
N LEU A 494 -6.41 -14.93 7.40
CA LEU A 494 -7.62 -14.43 8.07
C LEU A 494 -8.47 -13.53 7.16
N PHE A 495 -7.84 -12.62 6.42
CA PHE A 495 -8.52 -11.60 5.60
C PHE A 495 -8.33 -11.81 4.10
N ASN A 496 -9.31 -11.39 3.30
CA ASN A 496 -9.28 -11.45 1.84
C ASN A 496 -8.43 -10.33 1.20
N PHE A 497 -7.21 -10.12 1.71
CA PHE A 497 -6.29 -9.08 1.25
C PHE A 497 -5.31 -9.52 0.17
N HIS A 498 -5.16 -10.83 -0.07
CA HIS A 498 -4.30 -11.31 -1.13
C HIS A 498 -4.71 -10.67 -2.47
N ASN A 499 -3.77 -10.17 -3.27
CA ASN A 499 -4.09 -9.37 -4.47
C ASN A 499 -4.93 -10.12 -5.52
N TYR A 500 -4.92 -11.46 -5.47
CA TYR A 500 -5.72 -12.33 -6.33
C TYR A 500 -6.89 -13.03 -5.61
N ASP A 501 -7.22 -12.64 -4.37
CA ASP A 501 -8.43 -13.12 -3.69
C ASP A 501 -9.70 -12.51 -4.31
N ASN A 502 -10.79 -13.28 -4.25
CA ASN A 502 -12.07 -12.82 -4.77
C ASN A 502 -12.79 -11.95 -3.72
N LEU A 503 -13.27 -10.77 -4.13
CA LEU A 503 -14.01 -9.85 -3.26
C LEU A 503 -15.47 -10.25 -3.00
N ARG A 504 -16.03 -11.18 -3.79
CA ARG A 504 -17.42 -11.65 -3.72
C ARG A 504 -17.56 -13.06 -3.15
N HIS A 505 -16.65 -13.96 -3.54
CA HIS A 505 -16.72 -15.40 -3.27
C HIS A 505 -15.43 -15.87 -2.56
N PHE A 506 -15.26 -15.46 -1.31
CA PHE A 506 -14.14 -15.91 -0.47
C PHE A 506 -14.62 -16.93 0.56
N ALA A 507 -13.93 -18.07 0.64
CA ALA A 507 -14.28 -19.12 1.60
C ALA A 507 -13.61 -18.85 2.94
N LYS A 508 -14.41 -18.67 4.00
CA LYS A 508 -14.01 -18.58 5.43
C LYS A 508 -13.10 -17.40 5.84
N LYS A 509 -12.63 -16.56 4.91
CA LYS A 509 -11.90 -15.33 5.21
C LYS A 509 -12.85 -14.19 5.60
N HIS A 510 -12.32 -13.15 6.24
CA HIS A 510 -13.05 -11.92 6.54
C HIS A 510 -12.73 -10.81 5.54
N ASP A 511 -13.73 -9.98 5.23
CA ASP A 511 -13.54 -8.75 4.45
C ASP A 511 -13.87 -7.52 5.30
N PRO A 512 -12.88 -6.86 5.91
CA PRO A 512 -13.12 -5.75 6.83
C PRO A 512 -13.62 -4.49 6.12
N ARG A 513 -13.73 -4.50 4.78
CA ARG A 513 -14.36 -3.41 4.01
C ARG A 513 -15.89 -3.44 4.07
N ARG A 514 -16.47 -4.53 4.55
CA ARG A 514 -17.91 -4.70 4.73
C ARG A 514 -18.27 -4.66 6.20
N GLU A 515 -19.45 -4.13 6.52
CA GLU A 515 -19.96 -4.19 7.89
C GLU A 515 -20.21 -5.65 8.31
N GLY A 516 -19.89 -5.99 9.57
CA GLY A 516 -19.91 -7.38 10.04
C GLY A 516 -21.28 -8.08 9.91
N GLY A 517 -22.38 -7.33 9.84
CA GLY A 517 -23.74 -7.85 9.58
C GLY A 517 -23.97 -8.25 8.12
N ASP A 518 -23.41 -7.52 7.16
CA ASP A 518 -23.60 -7.74 5.72
C ASP A 518 -22.86 -8.98 5.22
N GLN A 519 -21.76 -9.38 5.87
CA GLN A 519 -21.07 -10.63 5.55
C GLN A 519 -21.95 -11.86 5.78
N ARG A 520 -22.84 -11.83 6.78
CA ARG A 520 -23.80 -12.92 7.05
C ARG A 520 -25.03 -12.87 6.15
N GLN A 521 -25.50 -11.68 5.76
CA GLN A 521 -26.70 -11.54 4.93
C GLN A 521 -26.49 -11.88 3.45
N HIS A 522 -25.28 -11.69 2.91
CA HIS A 522 -24.96 -12.04 1.52
C HIS A 522 -24.40 -13.45 1.31
N THR A 523 -24.24 -14.23 2.39
CA THR A 523 -24.17 -15.68 2.23
C THR A 523 -25.58 -16.11 1.89
N PHE A 524 -25.92 -16.16 0.59
CA PHE A 524 -27.16 -16.75 0.13
C PHE A 524 -27.32 -18.08 0.90
N GLY A 525 -28.38 -18.19 1.70
CA GLY A 525 -28.92 -19.50 2.05
C GLY A 525 -29.11 -20.30 0.76
N PRO A 526 -29.18 -21.64 0.81
CA PRO A 526 -29.25 -22.47 -0.40
C PRO A 526 -30.21 -21.83 -1.40
N MET A 527 -29.68 -21.40 -2.55
CA MET A 527 -30.40 -20.52 -3.48
C MET A 527 -31.80 -21.08 -3.69
N ASP A 528 -32.80 -20.34 -3.22
CA ASP A 528 -34.18 -20.71 -3.45
C ASP A 528 -34.44 -20.46 -4.93
N TYR A 529 -34.72 -21.53 -5.67
CA TYR A 529 -35.04 -21.44 -7.08
C TYR A 529 -36.23 -20.50 -7.32
N GLU A 530 -37.12 -20.33 -6.35
CA GLU A 530 -38.23 -19.36 -6.41
C GLU A 530 -37.73 -17.91 -6.50
N SER A 531 -36.70 -17.55 -5.73
CA SER A 531 -36.12 -16.19 -5.77
C SER A 531 -35.44 -15.91 -7.11
N LEU A 532 -34.80 -16.92 -7.69
CA LEU A 532 -34.11 -16.83 -8.98
C LEU A 532 -35.09 -16.72 -10.16
N GLN A 533 -36.26 -17.37 -10.07
CA GLN A 533 -37.31 -17.19 -11.07
C GLN A 533 -37.94 -15.81 -11.03
N GLN A 534 -38.07 -15.23 -9.84
CA GLN A 534 -38.61 -13.89 -9.65
C GLN A 534 -37.67 -12.82 -10.20
N GLU A 535 -36.35 -12.99 -9.99
CA GLU A 535 -35.32 -12.09 -10.50
C GLU A 535 -35.16 -12.16 -12.03
N LEU A 536 -35.39 -13.34 -12.63
CA LEU A 536 -35.44 -13.54 -14.08
C LEU A 536 -36.77 -13.09 -14.72
N ALA A 537 -37.73 -12.58 -13.94
CA ALA A 537 -39.06 -12.15 -14.39
C ALA A 537 -39.78 -13.20 -15.26
N LEU A 538 -39.60 -14.49 -14.95
CA LEU A 538 -40.28 -15.56 -15.65
C LEU A 538 -41.79 -15.46 -15.38
N LYS A 539 -42.60 -15.47 -16.44
CA LYS A 539 -44.06 -15.37 -16.33
C LYS A 539 -44.69 -16.58 -15.63
N ASP A 540 -44.06 -17.76 -15.75
CA ASP A 540 -44.56 -19.02 -15.22
C ASP A 540 -43.59 -19.64 -14.20
N THR A 541 -44.15 -20.20 -13.13
CA THR A 541 -43.42 -20.87 -12.04
C THR A 541 -42.95 -22.27 -12.48
N LEU A 542 -41.82 -22.33 -13.20
CA LEU A 542 -41.14 -23.58 -13.59
C LEU A 542 -40.72 -24.51 -12.43
N TRP A 543 -40.40 -23.99 -11.24
CA TRP A 543 -39.90 -24.81 -10.13
C TRP A 543 -40.74 -24.58 -8.88
N LYS A 544 -41.33 -25.65 -8.34
CA LYS A 544 -42.05 -25.60 -7.05
C LYS A 544 -41.32 -26.43 -6.00
N LYS A 545 -41.25 -25.88 -4.80
CA LYS A 545 -40.74 -26.56 -3.60
C LYS A 545 -41.74 -27.64 -3.17
N VAL A 546 -41.28 -28.88 -3.07
CA VAL A 546 -42.11 -30.01 -2.64
C VAL A 546 -41.93 -30.21 -1.13
N SER A 547 -43.02 -30.18 -0.36
CA SER A 547 -42.96 -30.51 1.08
C SER A 547 -42.69 -32.00 1.28
N PRO A 548 -41.79 -32.41 2.18
CA PRO A 548 -41.57 -33.81 2.47
C PRO A 548 -42.78 -34.35 3.23
N MET A 549 -43.67 -35.07 2.53
CA MET A 549 -44.59 -36.00 3.16
C MET A 549 -44.25 -37.41 2.69
N GLU A 550 -44.20 -38.31 3.67
CA GLU A 550 -44.01 -39.76 3.58
C GLU A 550 -42.57 -40.30 3.42
N SER A 551 -41.81 -40.26 4.51
CA SER A 551 -41.06 -41.43 4.99
C SER A 551 -40.49 -41.14 6.39
N GLN A 552 -40.81 -41.99 7.37
CA GLN A 552 -40.09 -42.03 8.64
C GLN A 552 -38.62 -42.38 8.35
N GLU A 553 -37.72 -41.72 9.06
CA GLU A 553 -36.26 -41.88 9.01
C GLU A 553 -35.55 -41.30 7.77
N ASP A 554 -35.33 -39.97 7.75
CA ASP A 554 -34.01 -39.45 7.42
C ASP A 554 -33.83 -37.98 7.81
N SER A 555 -32.74 -37.68 8.52
CA SER A 555 -32.40 -36.36 9.08
C SER A 555 -31.69 -35.43 8.08
N SER A 556 -32.00 -35.54 6.79
CA SER A 556 -31.38 -34.68 5.76
C SER A 556 -32.22 -33.42 5.48
N THR A 557 -31.59 -32.26 5.58
CA THR A 557 -32.13 -30.95 5.15
C THR A 557 -32.16 -30.81 3.62
N THR A 558 -32.55 -31.87 2.92
CA THR A 558 -32.58 -31.91 1.46
C THR A 558 -33.90 -31.31 0.98
N VAL A 559 -33.87 -30.08 0.47
CA VAL A 559 -35.01 -29.44 -0.17
C VAL A 559 -35.10 -29.93 -1.61
N VAL A 560 -36.20 -30.61 -1.95
CA VAL A 560 -36.45 -31.16 -3.30
C VAL A 560 -37.34 -30.20 -4.08
N TYR A 561 -36.88 -29.79 -5.26
CA TYR A 561 -37.66 -28.98 -6.21
C TYR A 561 -38.10 -29.86 -7.39
N ARG A 562 -39.36 -29.73 -7.81
CA ARG A 562 -39.90 -30.41 -8.99
C ARG A 562 -40.06 -29.38 -10.12
N MET A 563 -39.50 -29.69 -11.29
CA MET A 563 -39.76 -28.94 -12.52
C MET A 563 -41.15 -29.32 -13.03
N GLU A 564 -42.05 -28.36 -13.21
CA GLU A 564 -43.30 -28.64 -13.93
C GLU A 564 -43.01 -28.77 -15.43
N SER A 565 -43.59 -29.79 -16.08
CA SER A 565 -43.39 -29.99 -17.51
C SER A 565 -43.92 -28.78 -18.27
N VAL A 566 -43.06 -28.12 -19.02
CA VAL A 566 -43.47 -27.09 -19.98
C VAL A 566 -44.29 -27.81 -21.04
N GLY A 567 -45.62 -27.64 -21.00
CA GLY A 567 -46.50 -28.13 -22.05
C GLY A 567 -46.11 -27.47 -23.37
N GLU A 568 -46.02 -28.27 -24.43
CA GLU A 568 -45.82 -27.79 -25.80
C GLU A 568 -47.00 -26.92 -26.24
N HIS A 569 -46.99 -25.64 -25.89
CA HIS A 569 -47.82 -24.63 -26.52
C HIS A 569 -46.93 -23.49 -27.01
N ASN A 570 -46.83 -23.44 -28.34
CA ASN A 570 -46.10 -22.53 -29.23
C ASN A 570 -45.82 -21.12 -28.70
#